data_AF-K5VU80-F1
#
_entry.id   AF-K5VU80-F1
#
_cell.length_a   1.000
_cell.length_b   1.000
_cell.length_c   1.000
_cell.angle_alpha   90.00
_cell.angle_beta   90.00
_cell.angle_gamma   90.00
#
_symmetry.space_group_name_H-M   'P 1'
#
loop_
_entity.id
_entity.type
_entity.pdbx_description
1 polymer ?
#
loop_
_entity_poly.entity_id
_entity_poly.type
_entity_poly.pdbx_seq_one_letter_code
_entity_poly.pdbx_strand_id
1 'polypeptide(L)'
;MSKQAVFWFEPSEGEEPTISAHLVTDYGVRCVVSQPHLGLAVKWQFWLHVELFPGHRALSQDAMQELQHAFDLGQCDAITSQNSMFPYDPDTATRLSKCFKSITTDKANGAGTFIAARLLGTIYRERFMAFWGEPGARLTRSEGALQKDTEKRHSWFLILVSPIFFFMPFLYMQEFEGLYVDKTVHYYPWRMFIDGLKKDWENSITPATVLIATNISFLSINSIDGKGGPRKSTAQIMSYISTILATFIYIVCQILQRHHRHHIHGQATDALQYISRRSERLIGLEAVAVAFSIPTALFLWRSIRFMRSHGMSLTFCFVPACSPSLPP
;
A
#
# COMPACT_ATOMS: atom_id res chain seq x y z
N MET A 1 -35.80 -4.47 -17.15
CA MET A 1 -35.18 -4.62 -15.83
C MET A 1 -35.35 -6.06 -15.37
N SER A 2 -34.34 -6.91 -15.53
CA SER A 2 -34.38 -8.26 -14.96
C SER A 2 -34.49 -8.17 -13.43
N LYS A 3 -35.49 -8.83 -12.83
CA LYS A 3 -35.62 -8.91 -11.36
C LYS A 3 -34.50 -9.82 -10.83
N GLN A 4 -33.42 -9.21 -10.35
CA GLN A 4 -32.38 -9.93 -9.60
C GLN A 4 -32.91 -10.19 -8.19
N ALA A 5 -33.19 -11.45 -7.86
CA ALA A 5 -33.63 -11.87 -6.53
C ALA A 5 -32.47 -12.51 -5.78
N VAL A 6 -32.23 -12.06 -4.54
CA VAL A 6 -31.30 -12.71 -3.61
C VAL A 6 -32.10 -13.72 -2.79
N PHE A 7 -31.71 -14.99 -2.84
CA PHE A 7 -32.56 -16.13 -2.43
C PHE A 7 -32.65 -16.35 -0.91
N TRP A 8 -32.04 -15.49 -0.09
CA TRP A 8 -31.78 -15.79 1.33
C TRP A 8 -32.25 -14.72 2.33
N PHE A 9 -32.99 -13.69 1.88
CA PHE A 9 -33.50 -12.66 2.78
C PHE A 9 -35.02 -12.79 2.90
N GLU A 10 -35.48 -13.41 3.98
CA GLU A 10 -36.86 -13.25 4.43
C GLU A 10 -37.01 -11.83 5.00
N PRO A 11 -38.06 -11.07 4.61
CA PRO A 11 -38.37 -9.81 5.27
C PRO A 11 -38.63 -10.07 6.76
N SER A 12 -38.12 -9.21 7.65
CA SER A 12 -38.46 -9.29 9.07
C SER A 12 -39.97 -9.16 9.24
N GLU A 13 -40.62 -10.13 9.88
CA GLU A 13 -42.05 -10.09 10.12
C GLU A 13 -42.43 -8.81 10.90
N GLY A 14 -43.18 -7.90 10.28
CA GLY A 14 -43.87 -6.79 10.97
C GLY A 14 -43.40 -5.36 10.64
N GLU A 15 -42.33 -5.16 9.89
CA GLU A 15 -41.91 -3.85 9.36
C GLU A 15 -41.70 -3.93 7.84
N GLU A 16 -41.65 -2.79 7.14
CA GLU A 16 -41.34 -2.72 5.69
C GLU A 16 -40.20 -3.70 5.34
N PRO A 17 -40.19 -4.32 4.14
CA PRO A 17 -39.25 -5.37 3.78
C PRO A 17 -37.81 -4.83 3.81
N THR A 18 -37.20 -4.87 4.99
CA THR A 18 -35.92 -4.30 5.29
C THR A 18 -34.98 -5.46 5.54
N ILE A 19 -34.02 -5.61 4.63
CA ILE A 19 -32.97 -6.61 4.79
C ILE A 19 -32.11 -6.14 5.97
N SER A 20 -32.00 -6.98 6.98
CA SER A 20 -31.14 -6.70 8.13
C SER A 20 -29.68 -6.55 7.67
N ALA A 21 -29.08 -5.39 7.94
CA ALA A 21 -27.72 -5.06 7.49
C ALA A 21 -26.68 -6.12 7.90
N HIS A 22 -26.83 -6.70 9.09
CA HIS A 22 -25.93 -7.72 9.65
C HIS A 22 -25.91 -9.04 8.86
N LEU A 23 -26.88 -9.28 7.98
CA LEU A 23 -26.92 -10.49 7.14
C LEU A 23 -26.17 -10.31 5.81
N VAL A 24 -25.90 -9.07 5.42
CA VAL A 24 -25.30 -8.71 4.12
C VAL A 24 -23.88 -8.21 4.29
N THR A 25 -23.57 -7.64 5.45
CA THR A 25 -22.26 -7.10 5.79
C THR A 25 -21.63 -7.94 6.89
N ASP A 26 -20.36 -8.30 6.71
CA ASP A 26 -19.58 -8.90 7.81
C ASP A 26 -19.50 -7.88 8.96
N TYR A 27 -19.79 -8.34 10.18
CA TYR A 27 -19.74 -7.52 11.39
C TYR A 27 -18.42 -6.72 11.46
N GLY A 28 -18.54 -5.40 11.35
CA GLY A 28 -17.43 -4.47 11.56
C GLY A 28 -16.66 -4.01 10.33
N VAL A 29 -17.03 -4.42 9.10
CA VAL A 29 -16.33 -3.94 7.89
C VAL A 29 -16.71 -2.50 7.54
N ARG A 30 -18.00 -2.16 7.56
CA ARG A 30 -18.49 -0.78 7.33
C ARG A 30 -19.92 -0.58 7.83
N CYS A 31 -20.24 0.64 8.26
CA CYS A 31 -21.61 0.99 8.64
C CYS A 31 -22.49 1.16 7.38
N VAL A 32 -23.76 0.77 7.51
CA VAL A 32 -24.80 1.03 6.49
C VAL A 32 -25.45 2.36 6.84
N VAL A 33 -25.63 3.22 5.84
CA VAL A 33 -26.04 4.63 6.02
C VAL A 33 -27.44 4.89 5.46
N SER A 34 -27.84 4.15 4.42
CA SER A 34 -29.13 4.29 3.75
C SER A 34 -29.56 2.95 3.11
N GLN A 35 -30.80 2.88 2.64
CA GLN A 35 -31.31 1.75 1.85
C GLN A 35 -30.60 1.61 0.49
N PRO A 36 -30.40 2.68 -0.32
CA PRO A 36 -29.57 2.62 -1.52
C PRO A 36 -28.16 2.08 -1.27
N HIS A 37 -27.53 2.51 -0.17
CA HIS A 37 -26.21 2.04 0.24
C HIS A 37 -26.22 0.54 0.59
N LEU A 38 -27.23 0.07 1.34
CA LEU A 38 -27.43 -1.36 1.60
C LEU A 38 -27.60 -2.15 0.30
N GLY A 39 -28.29 -1.58 -0.69
CA GLY A 39 -28.46 -2.16 -2.02
C GLY A 39 -27.12 -2.47 -2.72
N LEU A 40 -26.07 -1.67 -2.48
CA LEU A 40 -24.73 -1.96 -2.99
C LEU A 40 -24.13 -3.22 -2.35
N ALA A 41 -24.29 -3.40 -1.03
CA ALA A 41 -23.85 -4.61 -0.34
C ALA A 41 -24.62 -5.85 -0.81
N VAL A 42 -25.93 -5.73 -1.01
CA VAL A 42 -26.77 -6.83 -1.52
C VAL A 42 -26.32 -7.26 -2.92
N LYS A 43 -26.04 -6.30 -3.79
CA LYS A 43 -25.50 -6.58 -5.13
C LYS A 43 -24.10 -7.21 -5.08
N TRP A 44 -23.25 -6.77 -4.16
CA TRP A 44 -21.96 -7.42 -3.93
C TRP A 44 -22.14 -8.90 -3.54
N GLN A 45 -23.01 -9.20 -2.56
CA GLN A 45 -23.29 -10.58 -2.15
C GLN A 45 -23.92 -11.42 -3.28
N PHE A 46 -24.81 -10.81 -4.08
CA PHE A 46 -25.36 -11.47 -5.26
C PHE A 46 -24.26 -11.89 -6.24
N TRP A 47 -23.35 -10.99 -6.58
CA TRP A 47 -22.26 -11.30 -7.51
C TRP A 47 -21.26 -12.29 -6.92
N LEU A 48 -21.02 -12.25 -5.62
CA LEU A 48 -20.22 -13.27 -4.94
C LEU A 48 -20.86 -14.67 -5.06
N HIS A 49 -22.18 -14.76 -4.88
CA HIS A 49 -22.89 -16.03 -5.08
C HIS A 49 -22.78 -16.52 -6.53
N VAL A 50 -22.93 -15.63 -7.52
CA VAL A 50 -22.78 -15.98 -8.94
C VAL A 50 -21.35 -16.41 -9.27
N GLU A 51 -20.34 -15.78 -8.64
CA GLU A 51 -18.94 -16.18 -8.76
C GLU A 51 -18.70 -17.60 -8.23
N LEU A 52 -19.28 -17.94 -7.07
CA LEU A 52 -19.12 -19.26 -6.46
C LEU A 52 -19.87 -20.36 -7.23
N PHE A 53 -21.00 -20.04 -7.87
CA PHE A 53 -21.87 -20.99 -8.57
C PHE A 53 -22.18 -20.55 -10.02
N PRO A 54 -21.17 -20.41 -10.89
CA PRO A 54 -21.34 -19.75 -12.19
C PRO A 54 -21.98 -20.65 -13.26
N GLY A 55 -22.05 -21.96 -13.04
CA GLY A 55 -22.47 -22.95 -14.05
C GLY A 55 -23.97 -22.99 -14.33
N HIS A 56 -24.80 -22.42 -13.45
CA HIS A 56 -26.26 -22.62 -13.49
C HIS A 56 -27.03 -21.49 -14.18
N ARG A 57 -26.38 -20.39 -14.56
CA ARG A 57 -27.05 -19.20 -15.11
C ARG A 57 -26.30 -18.63 -16.32
N ALA A 58 -27.05 -18.28 -17.35
CA ALA A 58 -26.55 -17.44 -18.43
C ALA A 58 -26.39 -16.00 -17.94
N LEU A 59 -25.33 -15.33 -18.38
CA LEU A 59 -25.07 -13.94 -18.04
C LEU A 59 -25.99 -13.02 -18.87
N SER A 60 -26.65 -12.07 -18.21
CA SER A 60 -27.53 -11.13 -18.89
C SER A 60 -26.74 -10.07 -19.67
N GLN A 61 -27.31 -9.58 -20.77
CA GLN A 61 -26.75 -8.46 -21.54
C GLN A 61 -26.62 -7.21 -20.67
N ASP A 62 -27.63 -6.90 -19.84
CA ASP A 62 -27.62 -5.77 -18.91
C ASP A 62 -26.39 -5.80 -17.98
N ALA A 63 -26.04 -6.98 -17.44
CA ALA A 63 -24.89 -7.12 -16.55
C ALA A 63 -23.55 -6.93 -17.28
N MET A 64 -23.45 -7.40 -18.52
CA MET A 64 -22.25 -7.18 -19.34
C MET A 64 -22.08 -5.71 -19.72
N GLN A 65 -23.16 -5.02 -20.07
CA GLN A 65 -23.13 -3.58 -20.34
C GLN A 65 -22.74 -2.80 -19.09
N GLU A 66 -23.29 -3.17 -17.93
CA GLU A 66 -22.92 -2.57 -16.65
C GLU A 66 -21.43 -2.74 -16.35
N LEU A 67 -20.87 -3.93 -16.56
CA LEU A 67 -19.45 -4.20 -16.37
C LEU A 67 -18.58 -3.35 -17.32
N GLN A 68 -18.98 -3.23 -18.60
CA GLN A 68 -18.30 -2.40 -19.58
C GLN A 68 -18.27 -0.94 -19.13
N HIS A 69 -19.43 -0.36 -18.82
CA HIS A 69 -19.53 1.03 -18.36
C HIS A 69 -18.74 1.29 -17.06
N ALA A 70 -18.75 0.34 -16.12
CA ALA A 70 -17.97 0.46 -14.89
C ALA A 70 -16.46 0.51 -15.15
N PHE A 71 -15.96 -0.29 -16.10
CA PHE A 71 -14.55 -0.28 -16.50
C PHE A 71 -14.17 0.95 -17.31
N ASP A 72 -15.05 1.44 -18.17
CA ASP A 72 -14.79 2.66 -18.96
C ASP A 72 -14.71 3.89 -18.05
N LEU A 73 -15.67 4.00 -17.10
CA LEU A 73 -15.63 5.04 -16.06
C LEU A 73 -14.36 4.93 -15.22
N GLY A 74 -14.05 3.73 -14.75
CA GLY A 74 -12.89 3.48 -13.89
C GLY A 74 -11.55 3.76 -14.55
N GLN A 75 -11.38 3.40 -15.83
CA GLN A 75 -10.19 3.70 -16.61
C GLN A 75 -10.03 5.21 -16.85
N CYS A 76 -11.13 5.88 -17.20
CA CYS A 76 -11.13 7.32 -17.35
C CYS A 76 -10.68 8.00 -16.05
N ASP A 77 -11.29 7.62 -14.91
CA ASP A 77 -10.93 8.15 -13.59
C ASP A 77 -9.47 7.83 -13.23
N ALA A 78 -9.00 6.60 -13.44
CA ALA A 78 -7.62 6.20 -13.12
C ALA A 78 -6.55 6.93 -13.96
N ILE A 79 -6.88 7.35 -15.18
CA ILE A 79 -5.96 8.11 -16.06
C ILE A 79 -6.02 9.61 -15.75
N THR A 80 -7.20 10.13 -15.41
CA THR A 80 -7.43 11.57 -15.20
C THR A 80 -7.22 12.03 -13.76
N SER A 81 -7.25 11.12 -12.79
CA SER A 81 -7.14 11.41 -11.36
C SER A 81 -5.99 10.64 -10.72
N GLN A 82 -5.12 11.35 -9.98
CA GLN A 82 -4.03 10.75 -9.21
C GLN A 82 -4.54 9.86 -8.06
N ASN A 83 -5.75 10.15 -7.55
CA ASN A 83 -6.34 9.52 -6.37
C ASN A 83 -7.65 8.76 -6.68
N SER A 84 -7.79 8.25 -7.91
CA SER A 84 -8.94 7.46 -8.37
C SER A 84 -9.33 6.38 -7.35
N MET A 85 -10.62 6.13 -7.13
CA MET A 85 -11.09 5.06 -6.24
C MET A 85 -11.23 3.69 -6.94
N PHE A 86 -10.87 3.61 -8.23
CA PHE A 86 -11.00 2.37 -8.99
C PHE A 86 -10.06 1.27 -8.44
N PRO A 87 -10.50 0.00 -8.32
CA PRO A 87 -9.70 -1.05 -7.67
C PRO A 87 -8.45 -1.48 -8.45
N TYR A 88 -8.39 -1.18 -9.75
CA TYR A 88 -7.33 -1.64 -10.64
C TYR A 88 -6.47 -0.47 -11.15
N ASP A 89 -5.20 -0.74 -11.41
CA ASP A 89 -4.34 0.17 -12.15
C ASP A 89 -4.72 0.20 -13.65
N PRO A 90 -4.36 1.26 -14.41
CA PRO A 90 -4.73 1.39 -15.82
C PRO A 90 -4.33 0.18 -16.70
N ASP A 91 -3.17 -0.42 -16.45
CA ASP A 91 -2.67 -1.56 -17.24
C ASP A 91 -3.45 -2.84 -16.93
N THR A 92 -3.69 -3.11 -15.64
CA THR A 92 -4.51 -4.24 -15.18
C THR A 92 -5.96 -4.10 -15.64
N ALA A 93 -6.53 -2.88 -15.56
CA ALA A 93 -7.87 -2.59 -16.05
C ALA A 93 -8.00 -2.92 -17.54
N THR A 94 -7.04 -2.47 -18.35
CA THR A 94 -6.97 -2.74 -19.80
C THR A 94 -6.90 -4.24 -20.08
N ARG A 95 -6.07 -4.98 -19.34
CA ARG A 95 -5.93 -6.44 -19.48
C ARG A 95 -7.22 -7.17 -19.10
N LEU A 96 -7.86 -6.79 -18.01
CA LEU A 96 -9.15 -7.36 -17.57
C LEU A 96 -10.27 -7.04 -18.57
N SER A 97 -10.30 -5.84 -19.16
CA SER A 97 -11.24 -5.49 -20.23
C SER A 97 -11.12 -6.40 -21.44
N LYS A 98 -9.90 -6.81 -21.82
CA LYS A 98 -9.71 -7.80 -22.89
C LYS A 98 -10.29 -9.17 -22.52
N CYS A 99 -10.18 -9.58 -21.25
CA CYS A 99 -10.72 -10.86 -20.79
C CYS A 99 -12.24 -10.92 -20.94
N PHE A 100 -12.97 -9.89 -20.47
CA PHE A 100 -14.44 -9.95 -20.50
C PHE A 100 -15.08 -9.56 -21.85
N LYS A 101 -14.35 -8.87 -22.74
CA LYS A 101 -14.84 -8.53 -24.10
C LYS A 101 -15.18 -9.75 -24.96
N SER A 102 -14.57 -10.90 -24.68
CA SER A 102 -14.80 -12.15 -25.41
C SER A 102 -15.97 -12.98 -24.87
N ILE A 103 -16.62 -12.55 -23.78
CA ILE A 103 -17.71 -13.28 -23.15
C ILE A 103 -18.97 -13.15 -23.99
N THR A 104 -19.54 -14.29 -24.39
CA THR A 104 -20.85 -14.35 -25.05
C THR A 104 -21.98 -14.27 -24.03
N THR A 105 -22.96 -13.40 -24.29
CA THR A 105 -24.20 -13.33 -23.53
C THR A 105 -25.16 -14.43 -23.97
N ASP A 106 -26.20 -14.70 -23.16
CA ASP A 106 -27.36 -15.53 -23.53
C ASP A 106 -27.09 -17.05 -23.71
N LYS A 107 -25.83 -17.49 -23.59
CA LYS A 107 -25.45 -18.91 -23.46
C LYS A 107 -24.86 -19.17 -22.09
N ALA A 108 -25.14 -20.34 -21.53
CA ALA A 108 -24.52 -20.79 -20.30
C ALA A 108 -23.01 -20.98 -20.52
N ASN A 109 -22.22 -20.04 -20.00
CA ASN A 109 -20.76 -20.06 -20.04
C ASN A 109 -20.24 -19.84 -18.62
N GLY A 110 -20.02 -20.93 -17.89
CA GLY A 110 -19.57 -20.83 -16.48
C GLY A 110 -18.28 -20.02 -16.32
N ALA A 111 -17.32 -20.12 -17.25
CA ALA A 111 -16.09 -19.35 -17.18
C ALA A 111 -16.34 -17.84 -17.41
N GLY A 112 -17.17 -17.49 -18.39
CA GLY A 112 -17.57 -16.11 -18.65
C GLY A 112 -18.37 -15.51 -17.49
N THR A 113 -19.37 -16.24 -16.99
CA THR A 113 -20.17 -15.85 -15.82
C THR A 113 -19.29 -15.61 -14.60
N PHE A 114 -18.32 -16.49 -14.34
CA PHE A 114 -17.36 -16.34 -13.25
C PHE A 114 -16.53 -15.05 -13.37
N ILE A 115 -15.97 -14.78 -14.56
CA ILE A 115 -15.17 -13.56 -14.79
C ILE A 115 -16.01 -12.31 -14.56
N ALA A 116 -17.20 -12.24 -15.16
CA ALA A 116 -18.08 -11.09 -15.03
C ALA A 116 -18.54 -10.88 -13.58
N ALA A 117 -18.94 -11.96 -12.90
CA ALA A 117 -19.39 -11.92 -11.52
C ALA A 117 -18.29 -11.47 -10.55
N ARG A 118 -17.06 -11.99 -10.70
CA ARG A 118 -15.92 -11.54 -9.89
C ARG A 118 -15.65 -10.05 -10.05
N LEU A 119 -15.67 -9.56 -11.30
CA LEU A 119 -15.38 -8.16 -11.58
C LEU A 119 -16.49 -7.25 -11.07
N LEU A 120 -17.76 -7.56 -11.34
CA LEU A 120 -18.90 -6.79 -10.83
C LEU A 120 -18.98 -6.84 -9.31
N GLY A 121 -18.74 -8.00 -8.69
CA GLY A 121 -18.66 -8.15 -7.24
C GLY A 121 -17.59 -7.25 -6.64
N THR A 122 -16.41 -7.19 -7.26
CA THR A 122 -15.34 -6.26 -6.84
C THR A 122 -15.78 -4.80 -6.96
N ILE A 123 -16.39 -4.39 -8.08
CA ILE A 123 -16.88 -3.01 -8.26
C ILE A 123 -17.94 -2.64 -7.22
N TYR A 124 -18.91 -3.52 -6.97
CA TYR A 124 -19.97 -3.27 -6.00
C TYR A 124 -19.44 -3.22 -4.57
N ARG A 125 -18.47 -4.07 -4.24
CA ARG A 125 -17.74 -3.99 -2.98
C ARG A 125 -17.05 -2.64 -2.82
N GLU A 126 -16.29 -2.19 -3.81
CA GLU A 126 -15.61 -0.88 -3.73
C GLU A 126 -16.60 0.28 -3.64
N ARG A 127 -17.73 0.23 -4.37
CA ARG A 127 -18.80 1.25 -4.28
C ARG A 127 -19.42 1.31 -2.88
N PHE A 128 -19.70 0.15 -2.28
CA PHE A 128 -20.17 0.06 -0.90
C PHE A 128 -19.12 0.63 0.06
N MET A 129 -17.84 0.25 -0.12
CA MET A 129 -16.76 0.82 0.67
C MET A 129 -16.62 2.35 0.44
N ALA A 130 -16.88 2.87 -0.75
CA ALA A 130 -16.74 4.30 -0.99
C ALA A 130 -17.98 5.13 -0.53
N PHE A 131 -19.01 4.53 0.07
CA PHE A 131 -20.30 5.18 0.30
C PHE A 131 -20.87 5.80 -0.98
N TRP A 132 -20.73 5.10 -2.11
CA TRP A 132 -21.07 5.61 -3.43
C TRP A 132 -22.55 5.99 -3.53
N GLY A 133 -22.82 7.24 -3.93
CA GLY A 133 -24.18 7.76 -4.07
C GLY A 133 -24.78 8.34 -2.78
N GLU A 134 -24.04 8.33 -1.67
CA GLU A 134 -24.48 8.90 -0.39
C GLU A 134 -23.92 10.32 -0.16
N PRO A 135 -24.59 11.14 0.67
CA PRO A 135 -23.99 12.36 1.22
C PRO A 135 -22.74 12.00 2.04
N GLY A 136 -21.57 12.50 1.62
CA GLY A 136 -20.28 12.15 2.25
C GLY A 136 -19.56 10.97 1.60
N ALA A 137 -19.94 10.59 0.36
CA ALA A 137 -19.19 9.63 -0.44
C ALA A 137 -17.70 9.95 -0.49
N ARG A 138 -16.87 8.92 -0.39
CA ARG A 138 -15.42 9.04 -0.49
C ARG A 138 -15.04 9.32 -1.95
N LEU A 139 -14.52 10.52 -2.20
CA LEU A 139 -14.11 10.98 -3.53
C LEU A 139 -12.65 10.67 -3.84
N THR A 140 -11.81 10.56 -2.82
CA THR A 140 -10.37 10.33 -2.97
C THR A 140 -9.88 9.19 -2.09
N ARG A 141 -8.83 8.50 -2.53
CA ARG A 141 -8.18 7.45 -1.72
C ARG A 141 -7.49 8.00 -0.47
N SER A 142 -7.07 9.26 -0.45
CA SER A 142 -6.35 9.84 0.69
C SER A 142 -7.26 10.35 1.79
N GLU A 143 -8.54 10.59 1.50
CA GLU A 143 -9.48 11.17 2.44
C GLU A 143 -10.49 10.14 2.92
N GLY A 144 -10.79 10.18 4.21
CA GLY A 144 -11.81 9.35 4.83
C GLY A 144 -13.19 9.98 4.68
N ALA A 145 -14.21 9.13 4.51
CA ALA A 145 -15.61 9.53 4.59
C ALA A 145 -16.13 9.47 6.04
N LEU A 146 -15.47 8.69 6.90
CA LEU A 146 -15.81 8.59 8.31
C LEU A 146 -15.21 9.74 9.09
N GLN A 147 -15.88 10.14 10.18
CA GLN A 147 -15.33 11.10 11.12
C GLN A 147 -13.95 10.61 11.57
N LYS A 148 -12.91 11.45 11.41
CA LYS A 148 -11.56 11.11 11.87
C LYS A 148 -11.65 10.83 13.37
N ASP A 149 -11.42 9.58 13.77
CA ASP A 149 -11.27 9.19 15.16
C ASP A 149 -10.05 9.90 15.74
N THR A 150 -10.23 11.14 16.19
CA THR A 150 -9.19 12.03 16.75
C THR A 150 -8.01 12.31 15.80
N GLU A 151 -7.37 13.46 15.95
CA GLU A 151 -6.06 13.68 15.34
C GLU A 151 -5.14 12.55 15.80
N LYS A 152 -4.65 11.71 14.88
CA LYS A 152 -3.63 10.70 15.18
C LYS A 152 -2.38 11.42 15.67
N ARG A 153 -2.29 11.64 16.98
CA ARG A 153 -1.10 12.21 17.59
C ARG A 153 0.01 11.19 17.45
N HIS A 154 1.05 11.55 16.70
CA HIS A 154 2.27 10.76 16.62
C HIS A 154 2.82 10.51 18.02
N SER A 155 3.26 9.29 18.28
CA SER A 155 3.83 8.98 19.59
C SER A 155 5.14 9.73 19.80
N TRP A 156 5.47 9.96 21.07
CA TRP A 156 6.77 10.52 21.46
C TRP A 156 7.95 9.71 20.91
N PHE A 157 7.78 8.39 20.72
CA PHE A 157 8.80 7.55 20.13
C PHE A 157 9.14 7.99 18.69
N LEU A 158 8.13 8.22 17.84
CA LEU A 158 8.35 8.67 16.47
C LEU A 158 9.01 10.06 16.44
N ILE A 159 8.54 10.97 17.28
CA ILE A 159 9.05 12.34 17.38
C ILE A 159 10.54 12.35 17.76
N LEU A 160 10.95 11.52 18.72
CA LEU A 160 12.33 11.46 19.20
C LEU A 160 13.28 10.74 18.24
N VAL A 161 12.83 9.67 17.57
CA VAL A 161 13.67 8.88 16.67
C VAL A 161 13.87 9.56 15.32
N SER A 162 12.88 10.32 14.85
CA SER A 162 12.90 10.87 13.50
C SER A 162 14.09 11.80 13.19
N PRO A 163 14.51 12.74 14.06
CA PRO A 163 15.71 13.54 13.81
C PRO A 163 16.98 12.69 13.64
N ILE A 164 17.11 11.59 14.39
CA ILE A 164 18.25 10.66 14.28
C ILE A 164 18.24 9.94 12.93
N PHE A 165 17.05 9.72 12.37
CA PHE A 165 16.83 9.04 11.10
C PHE A 165 16.62 10.01 9.93
N PHE A 166 17.04 11.28 10.08
CA PHE A 166 16.92 12.31 9.04
C PHE A 166 15.48 12.51 8.56
N PHE A 167 14.51 12.40 9.46
CA PHE A 167 13.07 12.56 9.23
C PHE A 167 12.43 11.53 8.26
N MET A 168 13.17 10.51 7.81
CA MET A 168 12.62 9.42 6.99
C MET A 168 11.45 8.66 7.65
N PRO A 169 11.43 8.40 8.98
CA PRO A 169 10.29 7.74 9.61
C PRO A 169 8.99 8.54 9.47
N PHE A 170 9.05 9.87 9.56
CA PHE A 170 7.87 10.72 9.35
C PHE A 170 7.38 10.65 7.91
N LEU A 171 8.28 10.70 6.93
CA LEU A 171 7.94 10.59 5.52
C LEU A 171 7.19 9.29 5.23
N TYR A 172 7.75 8.15 5.65
CA TYR A 172 7.10 6.85 5.47
C TYR A 172 5.80 6.74 6.26
N MET A 173 5.71 7.33 7.46
CA MET A 173 4.46 7.34 8.22
C MET A 173 3.36 8.12 7.50
N GLN A 174 3.68 9.27 6.91
CA GLN A 174 2.73 10.07 6.14
C GLN A 174 2.22 9.30 4.90
N GLU A 175 3.11 8.60 4.20
CA GLU A 175 2.72 7.72 3.09
C GLU A 175 1.82 6.58 3.58
N PHE A 176 2.17 5.93 4.70
CA PHE A 176 1.36 4.90 5.34
C PHE A 176 -0.06 5.38 5.70
N GLU A 177 -0.19 6.60 6.21
CA GLU A 177 -1.48 7.20 6.57
C GLU A 177 -2.35 7.46 5.35
N GLY A 178 -1.75 7.83 4.21
CA GLY A 178 -2.46 7.96 2.94
C GLY A 178 -2.90 6.62 2.34
N LEU A 179 -2.20 5.53 2.66
CA LEU A 179 -2.53 4.17 2.20
C LEU A 179 -3.62 3.50 3.04
N TYR A 180 -3.70 3.83 4.34
CA TYR A 180 -4.62 3.21 5.30
C TYR A 180 -5.66 4.22 5.81
N VAL A 181 -6.78 4.28 5.11
CA VAL A 181 -7.85 5.24 5.35
C VAL A 181 -9.17 4.48 5.53
N ASP A 182 -9.95 4.82 6.55
CA ASP A 182 -11.22 4.18 6.90
C ASP A 182 -11.14 2.64 7.00
N LYS A 183 -10.03 2.11 7.54
CA LYS A 183 -9.77 0.67 7.63
C LYS A 183 -9.79 -0.06 6.28
N THR A 184 -9.55 0.65 5.18
CA THR A 184 -9.38 0.06 3.85
C THR A 184 -8.00 0.36 3.27
N VAL A 185 -7.53 -0.54 2.42
CA VAL A 185 -6.25 -0.43 1.70
C VAL A 185 -6.49 -0.85 0.26
N HIS A 186 -6.09 0.01 -0.68
CA HIS A 186 -6.05 -0.37 -2.09
C HIS A 186 -4.72 -1.03 -2.41
N TYR A 187 -4.78 -2.17 -3.10
CA TYR A 187 -3.58 -2.97 -3.37
C TYR A 187 -2.57 -2.27 -4.27
N TYR A 188 -3.02 -1.50 -5.27
CA TYR A 188 -2.12 -0.80 -6.19
C TYR A 188 -1.23 0.25 -5.48
N PRO A 189 -1.79 1.23 -4.71
CA PRO A 189 -0.97 2.14 -3.92
C PRO A 189 -0.06 1.43 -2.90
N TRP A 190 -0.56 0.37 -2.25
CA TRP A 190 0.25 -0.45 -1.35
C TRP A 190 1.47 -1.05 -2.06
N ARG A 191 1.27 -1.63 -3.24
CA ARG A 191 2.36 -2.19 -4.04
C ARG A 191 3.37 -1.12 -4.45
N MET A 192 2.90 0.04 -4.91
CA MET A 192 3.76 1.17 -5.29
C MET A 192 4.65 1.62 -4.14
N PHE A 193 4.07 1.73 -2.94
CA PHE A 193 4.81 2.05 -1.73
C PHE A 193 5.90 1.02 -1.39
N ILE A 194 5.54 -0.27 -1.39
CA ILE A 194 6.51 -1.36 -1.14
C ILE A 194 7.63 -1.40 -2.19
N ASP A 195 7.31 -1.17 -3.47
CA ASP A 195 8.32 -1.12 -4.53
C ASP A 195 9.21 0.12 -4.42
N GLY A 196 8.67 1.27 -3.96
CA GLY A 196 9.46 2.45 -3.58
C GLY A 196 10.46 2.17 -2.46
N LEU A 197 10.01 1.51 -1.39
CA LEU A 197 10.88 1.10 -0.27
C LEU A 197 12.02 0.18 -0.72
N LYS A 198 11.73 -0.81 -1.59
CA LYS A 198 12.77 -1.68 -2.14
C LYS A 198 13.83 -0.88 -2.88
N LYS A 199 13.41 0.11 -3.67
CA LYS A 199 14.31 1.00 -4.42
C LYS A 199 15.17 1.83 -3.46
N ASP A 200 14.61 2.36 -2.38
CA ASP A 200 15.37 3.09 -1.36
C ASP A 200 16.42 2.20 -0.68
N TRP A 201 16.07 0.95 -0.38
CA TRP A 201 17.00 -0.03 0.20
C TRP A 201 18.12 -0.39 -0.79
N GLU A 202 17.80 -0.56 -2.08
CA GLU A 202 18.77 -0.78 -3.16
C GLU A 202 19.72 0.43 -3.36
N ASN A 203 19.16 1.64 -3.29
CA ASN A 203 19.92 2.89 -3.34
C ASN A 203 20.82 3.09 -2.12
N SER A 204 20.51 2.45 -0.98
CA SER A 204 21.35 2.49 0.22
C SER A 204 22.47 1.44 0.17
N ILE A 205 22.18 0.22 -0.30
CA ILE A 205 23.14 -0.91 -0.29
C ILE A 205 24.22 -0.77 -1.36
N THR A 206 23.87 -0.28 -2.56
CA THR A 206 24.79 -0.18 -3.71
C THR A 206 25.99 0.76 -3.46
N PRO A 207 25.79 2.02 -3.03
CA PRO A 207 26.92 2.88 -2.67
C PRO A 207 27.63 2.42 -1.38
N ALA A 208 26.90 1.76 -0.46
CA ALA A 208 27.49 1.21 0.73
C ALA A 208 28.57 0.15 0.39
N THR A 209 28.34 -0.76 -0.55
CA THR A 209 29.34 -1.78 -0.92
C THR A 209 30.59 -1.15 -1.52
N VAL A 210 30.45 -0.14 -2.39
CA VAL A 210 31.58 0.62 -2.95
C VAL A 210 32.41 1.27 -1.85
N LEU A 211 31.77 1.95 -0.90
CA LEU A 211 32.47 2.56 0.24
C LEU A 211 33.15 1.54 1.16
N ILE A 212 32.73 0.26 1.17
CA ILE A 212 33.43 -0.79 1.95
C ILE A 212 34.77 -1.07 1.28
N ALA A 213 34.77 -1.28 -0.03
CA ALA A 213 35.99 -1.52 -0.79
C ALA A 213 36.98 -0.36 -0.61
N THR A 214 36.48 0.88 -0.68
CA THR A 214 37.29 2.08 -0.43
C THR A 214 37.87 2.10 0.99
N ASN A 215 37.08 1.81 2.02
CA ASN A 215 37.55 1.73 3.40
C ASN A 215 38.67 0.69 3.58
N ILE A 216 38.52 -0.50 2.98
CA ILE A 216 39.52 -1.57 3.06
C ILE A 216 40.81 -1.15 2.37
N SER A 217 40.74 -0.53 1.19
CA SER A 217 41.91 0.00 0.48
C SER A 217 42.67 1.04 1.32
N PHE A 218 41.97 2.01 1.91
CA PHE A 218 42.59 3.01 2.77
C PHE A 218 43.15 2.44 4.07
N LEU A 219 42.47 1.49 4.70
CA LEU A 219 42.99 0.80 5.89
C LEU A 219 44.25 0.01 5.57
N SER A 220 44.31 -0.64 4.39
CA SER A 220 45.51 -1.34 3.93
C SER A 220 46.69 -0.38 3.80
N ILE A 221 46.52 0.78 3.17
CA ILE A 221 47.58 1.78 3.01
C ILE A 221 48.06 2.31 4.37
N ASN A 222 47.13 2.72 5.24
CA ASN A 222 47.47 3.28 6.57
C ASN A 222 47.99 2.23 7.57
N SER A 223 47.82 0.93 7.29
CA SER A 223 48.41 -0.14 8.11
C SER A 223 49.91 -0.34 7.85
N ILE A 224 50.40 0.10 6.69
CA ILE A 224 51.79 -0.07 6.26
C ILE A 224 52.67 1.06 6.84
N ASP A 225 52.13 2.27 7.02
CA ASP A 225 52.83 3.41 7.63
C ASP A 225 52.76 3.37 9.17
N GLY A 226 53.56 2.49 9.77
CA GLY A 226 53.69 2.29 11.22
C GLY A 226 54.35 3.44 11.99
N LYS A 227 53.76 4.64 11.99
CA LYS A 227 54.25 5.78 12.79
C LYS A 227 53.24 6.21 13.87
N GLY A 228 53.33 5.59 15.05
CA GLY A 228 53.05 6.27 16.33
C GLY A 228 52.11 5.58 17.33
N GLY A 229 52.68 4.82 18.29
CA GLY A 229 52.14 4.58 19.64
C GLY A 229 50.99 3.56 19.81
N PRO A 230 50.72 3.12 21.07
CA PRO A 230 49.69 2.11 21.39
C PRO A 230 48.23 2.60 21.24
N ARG A 231 48.01 3.84 20.80
CA ARG A 231 46.68 4.44 20.59
C ARG A 231 46.34 4.44 19.11
N LYS A 232 45.26 3.73 18.74
CA LYS A 232 44.71 3.74 17.38
C LYS A 232 44.36 5.17 16.95
N SER A 233 44.68 5.55 15.72
CA SER A 233 44.33 6.86 15.17
C SER A 233 42.82 7.03 15.08
N THR A 234 42.31 8.24 15.34
CA THR A 234 40.88 8.59 15.25
C THR A 234 40.28 8.19 13.90
N ALA A 235 41.05 8.30 12.81
CA ALA A 235 40.64 7.88 11.46
C ALA A 235 40.42 6.36 11.36
N GLN A 236 41.30 5.55 11.95
CA GLN A 236 41.17 4.09 11.95
C GLN A 236 39.89 3.65 12.68
N ILE A 237 39.60 4.26 13.84
CA ILE A 237 38.39 3.98 14.61
C ILE A 237 37.13 4.32 13.80
N MET A 238 37.11 5.47 13.11
CA MET A 238 35.96 5.86 12.28
C MET A 238 35.77 4.96 11.06
N SER A 239 36.85 4.47 10.46
CA SER A 239 36.80 3.50 9.35
C SER A 239 36.25 2.13 9.81
N TYR A 240 36.63 1.66 11.01
CA TYR A 240 36.04 0.45 11.59
C TYR A 240 34.54 0.60 11.90
N ILE A 241 34.11 1.74 12.45
CA ILE A 241 32.68 2.00 12.67
C ILE A 241 31.93 2.04 11.33
N SER A 242 32.51 2.65 10.30
CA SER A 242 31.91 2.74 8.95
C SER A 242 31.73 1.35 8.31
N THR A 243 32.70 0.45 8.47
CA THR A 243 32.61 -0.93 7.97
C THR A 243 31.59 -1.78 8.74
N ILE A 244 31.51 -1.65 10.07
CA ILE A 244 30.47 -2.33 10.87
C ILE A 244 29.06 -1.87 10.47
N LEU A 245 28.86 -0.56 10.32
CA LEU A 245 27.59 0.01 9.85
C LEU A 245 27.22 -0.54 8.47
N ALA A 246 28.20 -0.74 7.59
CA ALA A 246 27.99 -1.33 6.28
C ALA A 246 27.44 -2.76 6.32
N THR A 247 28.05 -3.60 7.15
CA THR A 247 27.61 -4.98 7.36
C THR A 247 26.20 -5.00 7.94
N PHE A 248 25.89 -4.10 8.87
CA PHE A 248 24.56 -3.98 9.44
C PHE A 248 23.51 -3.53 8.40
N ILE A 249 23.81 -2.55 7.55
CA ILE A 249 22.96 -2.15 6.41
C ILE A 249 22.67 -3.37 5.52
N TYR A 250 23.71 -4.13 5.16
CA TYR A 250 23.54 -5.32 4.31
C TYR A 250 22.60 -6.35 4.96
N ILE A 251 22.80 -6.68 6.23
CA ILE A 251 21.97 -7.64 6.97
C ILE A 251 20.51 -7.15 7.05
N VAL A 252 20.30 -5.89 7.42
CA VAL A 252 18.95 -5.31 7.56
C VAL A 252 18.23 -5.28 6.21
N CYS A 253 18.88 -4.81 5.14
CA CYS A 253 18.30 -4.83 3.79
C CYS A 253 17.90 -6.24 3.37
N GLN A 254 18.76 -7.25 3.62
CA GLN A 254 18.44 -8.65 3.29
C GLN A 254 17.24 -9.18 4.07
N ILE A 255 17.13 -8.86 5.37
CA ILE A 255 15.98 -9.24 6.19
C ILE A 255 14.70 -8.57 5.67
N LEU A 256 14.73 -7.27 5.41
CA LEU A 256 13.58 -6.49 4.93
C LEU A 256 13.12 -6.96 3.55
N GLN A 257 14.05 -7.17 2.61
CA GLN A 257 13.76 -7.69 1.28
C GLN A 257 13.16 -9.09 1.34
N ARG A 258 13.69 -9.99 2.18
CA ARG A 258 13.14 -11.34 2.36
C ARG A 258 11.74 -11.32 2.97
N HIS A 259 11.51 -10.48 3.98
CA HIS A 259 10.21 -10.34 4.61
C HIS A 259 9.15 -9.88 3.60
N HIS A 260 9.51 -8.99 2.67
CA HIS A 260 8.59 -8.44 1.67
C HIS A 260 8.61 -9.15 0.31
N ARG A 261 9.40 -10.23 0.17
CA ARG A 261 9.56 -10.96 -1.11
C ARG A 261 8.25 -11.57 -1.63
N HIS A 262 7.33 -11.92 -0.73
CA HIS A 262 6.09 -12.61 -1.07
C HIS A 262 4.93 -11.67 -1.44
N HIS A 263 5.09 -10.34 -1.28
CA HIS A 263 4.04 -9.38 -1.59
C HIS A 263 3.85 -9.08 -3.08
N ILE A 264 4.63 -9.71 -3.98
CA ILE A 264 4.47 -9.53 -5.43
C ILE A 264 3.13 -10.10 -5.94
N HIS A 265 2.56 -11.08 -5.22
CA HIS A 265 1.29 -11.75 -5.55
C HIS A 265 0.22 -11.61 -4.46
N GLY A 266 0.42 -10.72 -3.48
CA GLY A 266 -0.51 -10.56 -2.36
C GLY A 266 -1.87 -10.02 -2.82
N GLN A 267 -2.93 -10.31 -2.09
CA GLN A 267 -4.23 -9.67 -2.30
C GLN A 267 -4.36 -8.42 -1.42
N ALA A 268 -5.30 -7.52 -1.74
CA ALA A 268 -5.64 -6.36 -0.91
C ALA A 268 -5.94 -6.75 0.55
N THR A 269 -6.48 -7.94 0.75
CA THR A 269 -6.77 -8.56 2.06
C THR A 269 -5.51 -8.83 2.87
N ASP A 270 -4.42 -9.28 2.25
CA ASP A 270 -3.14 -9.54 2.94
C ASP A 270 -2.50 -8.23 3.42
N ALA A 271 -2.55 -7.20 2.58
CA ALA A 271 -2.08 -5.85 2.93
C ALA A 271 -2.92 -5.26 4.08
N LEU A 272 -4.24 -5.39 3.99
CA LEU A 272 -5.15 -4.95 5.05
C LEU A 272 -4.89 -5.71 6.36
N GLN A 273 -4.69 -7.04 6.30
CA GLN A 273 -4.37 -7.84 7.48
C GLN A 273 -3.02 -7.47 8.07
N TYR A 274 -2.03 -7.18 7.23
CA TYR A 274 -0.71 -6.71 7.67
C TYR A 274 -0.82 -5.40 8.46
N ILE A 275 -1.60 -4.44 7.96
CA ILE A 275 -1.77 -3.11 8.56
C ILE A 275 -2.68 -3.16 9.79
N SER A 276 -3.85 -3.79 9.72
CA SER A 276 -4.83 -3.86 10.82
C SER A 276 -4.23 -4.45 12.09
N ARG A 277 -3.53 -5.60 11.98
CA ARG A 277 -2.81 -6.24 13.09
C ARG A 277 -1.78 -5.34 13.77
N ARG A 278 -1.27 -4.34 13.05
CA ARG A 278 -0.26 -3.38 13.53
C ARG A 278 -0.88 -2.06 13.96
N SER A 279 -2.02 -1.66 13.40
CA SER A 279 -2.74 -0.45 13.81
C SER A 279 -3.36 -0.58 15.20
N GLU A 280 -3.69 -1.79 15.63
CA GLU A 280 -4.22 -2.05 16.99
C GLU A 280 -3.17 -1.86 18.09
N ARG A 281 -1.88 -1.71 17.74
CA ARG A 281 -0.80 -1.46 18.70
C ARG A 281 -0.42 0.02 18.69
N LEU A 282 -0.25 0.61 19.88
CA LEU A 282 0.07 2.04 20.08
C LEU A 282 1.25 2.55 19.23
N ILE A 283 2.28 1.74 19.03
CA ILE A 283 3.49 2.12 18.26
C ILE A 283 3.62 1.26 16.99
N GLY A 284 2.63 0.40 16.69
CA GLY A 284 2.84 -0.70 15.73
C GLY A 284 3.16 -0.23 14.31
N LEU A 285 2.41 0.75 13.79
CA LEU A 285 2.67 1.33 12.46
C LEU A 285 3.89 2.25 12.46
N GLU A 286 4.08 3.05 13.50
CA GLU A 286 5.24 3.94 13.63
C GLU A 286 6.55 3.16 13.74
N ALA A 287 6.56 2.04 14.45
CA ALA A 287 7.70 1.13 14.52
C ALA A 287 8.04 0.53 13.15
N VAL A 288 7.04 0.30 12.29
CA VAL A 288 7.26 -0.17 10.92
C VAL A 288 7.89 0.93 10.08
N ALA A 289 7.40 2.17 10.18
CA ALA A 289 7.99 3.32 9.49
C ALA A 289 9.44 3.56 9.92
N VAL A 290 9.74 3.44 11.22
CA VAL A 290 11.11 3.47 11.74
C VAL A 290 11.93 2.30 11.20
N ALA A 291 11.39 1.07 11.19
CA ALA A 291 12.11 -0.09 10.69
C ALA A 291 12.47 0.04 9.19
N PHE A 292 11.56 0.58 8.38
CA PHE A 292 11.76 0.78 6.94
C PHE A 292 12.79 1.87 6.62
N SER A 293 12.97 2.82 7.53
CA SER A 293 13.98 3.89 7.39
C SER A 293 15.36 3.53 7.92
N ILE A 294 15.52 2.37 8.59
CA ILE A 294 16.83 1.89 9.09
C ILE A 294 17.91 1.88 7.99
N PRO A 295 17.71 1.26 6.81
CA PRO A 295 18.75 1.21 5.78
C PRO A 295 19.26 2.58 5.36
N THR A 296 18.35 3.51 5.08
CA THR A 296 18.67 4.86 4.61
C THR A 296 19.35 5.67 5.72
N ALA A 297 18.84 5.61 6.95
CA ALA A 297 19.44 6.31 8.08
C ALA A 297 20.86 5.82 8.37
N LEU A 298 21.08 4.50 8.39
CA LEU A 298 22.40 3.91 8.58
C LEU A 298 23.37 4.30 7.46
N PHE A 299 22.90 4.33 6.21
CA PHE A 299 23.71 4.78 5.08
C PHE A 299 24.17 6.23 5.24
N LEU A 300 23.26 7.15 5.62
CA LEU A 300 23.60 8.55 5.85
C LEU A 300 24.60 8.72 7.02
N TRP A 301 24.37 8.05 8.15
CA TRP A 301 25.31 8.04 9.26
C TRP A 301 26.68 7.52 8.86
N ARG A 302 26.71 6.45 8.07
CA ARG A 302 27.95 5.89 7.55
C ARG A 302 28.68 6.88 6.65
N SER A 303 27.99 7.56 5.75
CA SER A 303 28.57 8.57 4.86
C SER A 303 29.19 9.72 5.66
N ILE A 304 28.51 10.20 6.72
CA ILE A 304 29.05 11.22 7.64
C ILE A 304 30.34 10.73 8.32
N ARG A 305 30.35 9.48 8.82
CA ARG A 305 31.53 8.89 9.47
C ARG A 305 32.70 8.70 8.51
N PHE A 306 32.42 8.28 7.28
CA PHE A 306 33.41 8.13 6.22
C PHE A 306 34.08 9.47 5.88
N MET A 307 33.27 10.51 5.62
CA MET A 307 33.79 11.85 5.31
C MET A 307 34.67 12.40 6.44
N ARG A 308 34.23 12.26 7.70
CA ARG A 308 34.99 12.70 8.86
C ARG A 308 36.31 11.95 9.04
N SER A 309 36.37 10.67 8.65
CA SER A 309 37.59 9.86 8.69
C SER A 309 38.65 10.36 7.69
N HIS A 310 38.21 10.86 6.54
CA HIS A 310 39.08 11.25 5.42
C HIS A 310 39.24 12.77 5.27
N GLY A 311 38.71 13.57 6.20
CA GLY A 311 38.86 15.04 6.20
C GLY A 311 38.15 15.74 5.03
N MET A 312 37.20 15.08 4.36
CA MET A 312 36.40 15.72 3.31
C MET A 312 35.36 16.64 3.95
N SER A 313 35.30 17.89 3.48
CA SER A 313 34.31 18.87 3.97
C SER A 313 32.92 18.52 3.46
N LEU A 314 31.93 18.70 4.35
CA LEU A 314 30.52 18.36 4.15
C LEU A 314 29.82 19.48 3.37
N THR A 315 29.78 19.37 2.04
CA THR A 315 28.79 20.13 1.25
C THR A 315 27.54 19.27 1.14
N PHE A 316 26.67 19.29 2.16
CA PHE A 316 25.33 18.74 2.02
C PHE A 316 24.55 19.63 1.04
N CYS A 317 24.50 19.24 -0.23
CA CYS A 317 23.37 19.62 -1.07
C CYS A 317 22.20 18.75 -0.64
N PHE A 318 21.40 19.24 0.32
CA PHE A 318 20.00 18.81 0.38
C PHE A 318 19.38 19.21 -0.95
N VAL A 319 19.28 18.28 -1.90
CA VAL A 319 18.34 18.42 -3.00
C VAL A 319 16.97 18.25 -2.34
N PRO A 320 16.15 19.30 -2.24
CA PRO A 320 14.78 19.13 -1.81
C PRO A 320 14.16 18.17 -2.81
N ALA A 321 13.57 17.08 -2.32
CA ALA A 321 12.73 16.23 -3.17
C ALA A 321 11.77 17.16 -3.94
N CYS A 322 11.81 17.04 -5.26
CA CYS A 322 11.03 17.86 -6.18
C CYS A 322 9.59 17.90 -5.68
N SER A 323 9.12 19.06 -5.26
CA SER A 323 7.69 19.32 -5.08
C SER A 323 7.00 18.91 -6.38
N PRO A 324 5.94 18.07 -6.34
CA PRO A 324 5.19 17.76 -7.54
C PRO A 324 4.66 19.09 -8.07
N SER A 325 5.15 19.47 -9.25
CA SER A 325 4.60 20.57 -10.02
C SER A 325 3.13 20.27 -10.25
N LEU A 326 2.25 21.06 -9.61
CA LEU A 326 0.86 21.21 -10.04
C LEU A 326 0.90 21.65 -11.51
N PRO A 327 0.37 20.87 -12.46
CA PRO A 327 0.03 21.41 -13.76
C PRO A 327 -1.23 22.29 -13.63
N PRO A 328 -1.41 23.28 -14.54
CA PRO A 328 -2.52 24.22 -14.51
C PRO A 328 -3.90 23.54 -14.62
#